data_AF-A0A7W1HQR1-F1
#
_entry.id   AF-A0A7W1HQR1-F1
#
_cell.length_a   1.000
_cell.length_b   1.000
_cell.length_c   1.000
_cell.angle_alpha   90.00
_cell.angle_beta   90.00
_cell.angle_gamma   90.00
#
_symmetry.space_group_name_H-M   'P 1'
#
loop_
_entity.id
_entity.type
_entity.pdbx_description
1 polymer ?
#
loop_
_entity_poly.entity_id
_entity_poly.type
_entity_poly.pdbx_seq_one_letter_code
_entity_poly.pdbx_strand_id
1 'polypeptide(L)'
;MLVATPLGVALAIGLARWSGWGSRPANFLMLFPLVTPEIVMGVALFLVFVYLFGFVQLGTQAQLLGHVTFTISYVVIIVRGRLFAVGREYEEAAMDLGASQWQAMRMVLLPMLTPAIWASLMIAFAISIDDFVITAFLMGDQSSATIPVKLYSAARAAPSPALNALASLLLFASMLAITAAILVMRRSRKKEGASGSAVEDFARLDL
;
A
#
# COMPACT_ATOMS: atom_id res chain seq x y z
N MET A 1 7.59 1.95 2.58
CA MET A 1 6.51 0.93 2.47
C MET A 1 6.35 0.03 3.67
N LEU A 2 7.45 -0.44 4.28
CA LEU A 2 7.39 -1.22 5.53
C LEU A 2 6.71 -0.47 6.68
N VAL A 3 6.72 0.87 6.66
CA VAL A 3 5.98 1.72 7.62
C VAL A 3 4.54 1.98 7.15
N ALA A 4 4.35 2.34 5.88
CA ALA A 4 3.03 2.65 5.32
C ALA A 4 2.05 1.48 5.38
N THR A 5 2.52 0.25 5.16
CA THR A 5 1.65 -0.93 5.08
C THR A 5 1.03 -1.26 6.44
N PRO A 6 1.79 -1.45 7.53
CA PRO A 6 1.20 -1.70 8.85
C PRO A 6 0.28 -0.56 9.32
N LEU A 7 0.68 0.70 9.08
CA LEU A 7 -0.16 1.87 9.41
C LEU A 7 -1.47 1.87 8.62
N GLY A 8 -1.41 1.59 7.32
CA GLY A 8 -2.60 1.47 6.47
C GLY A 8 -3.50 0.32 6.85
N VAL A 9 -2.95 -0.84 7.24
CA VAL A 9 -3.73 -1.97 7.75
C VAL A 9 -4.43 -1.60 9.05
N ALA A 10 -3.71 -0.99 9.99
CA ALA A 10 -4.28 -0.54 11.26
C ALA A 10 -5.39 0.49 11.03
N LEU A 11 -5.16 1.46 10.13
CA LEU A 11 -6.13 2.46 9.76
C LEU A 11 -7.37 1.85 9.08
N ALA A 12 -7.18 0.85 8.20
CA ALA A 12 -8.28 0.13 7.55
C ALA A 12 -9.20 -0.56 8.55
N ILE A 13 -8.62 -1.29 9.50
CA ILE A 13 -9.36 -2.00 10.54
C ILE A 13 -10.04 -0.99 11.48
N GLY A 14 -9.33 0.09 11.87
CA GLY A 14 -9.86 1.15 12.71
C GLY A 14 -11.07 1.84 12.08
N LEU A 15 -10.95 2.27 10.82
CA LEU A 15 -12.04 2.89 10.06
C LEU A 15 -13.22 1.94 9.80
N ALA A 16 -12.96 0.65 9.61
CA ALA A 16 -14.02 -0.35 9.44
C ALA A 16 -14.83 -0.61 10.72
N ARG A 17 -14.23 -0.37 11.89
CA ARG A 17 -14.89 -0.55 13.19
C ARG A 17 -15.50 0.74 13.74
N TRP A 18 -15.08 1.89 13.24
CA TRP A 18 -15.54 3.18 13.75
C TRP A 18 -16.88 3.63 13.16
N SER A 19 -17.92 3.71 13.99
CA SER A 19 -19.29 4.14 13.62
C SER A 19 -19.68 5.54 14.12
N GLY A 20 -18.75 6.28 14.74
CA GLY A 20 -19.02 7.60 15.31
C GLY A 20 -19.17 8.72 14.28
N TRP A 21 -19.53 9.92 14.72
CA TRP A 21 -19.71 11.11 13.88
C TRP A 21 -18.48 11.48 13.01
N GLY A 22 -17.26 11.23 13.51
CA GLY A 22 -16.00 11.46 12.78
C GLY A 22 -15.66 10.43 11.70
N SER A 23 -16.39 9.31 11.62
CA SER A 23 -16.10 8.23 10.66
C SER A 23 -16.28 8.68 9.20
N ARG A 24 -17.27 9.53 8.91
CA ARG A 24 -17.54 10.08 7.56
C ARG A 24 -16.41 10.99 7.07
N PRO A 25 -16.03 12.07 7.77
CA PRO A 25 -14.94 12.92 7.33
C PRO A 25 -13.59 12.17 7.29
N ALA A 26 -13.33 11.24 8.21
CA ALA A 26 -12.12 10.43 8.16
C ALA A 26 -12.06 9.53 6.91
N ASN A 27 -13.18 8.88 6.55
CA ASN A 27 -13.28 8.11 5.31
C ASN A 27 -13.08 8.99 4.06
N PHE A 28 -13.63 10.21 4.05
CA PHE A 28 -13.46 11.14 2.94
C PHE A 28 -12.01 11.62 2.82
N LEU A 29 -11.39 12.03 3.92
CA LEU A 29 -10.00 12.49 3.96
C LEU A 29 -9.02 11.41 3.50
N MET A 30 -9.31 10.15 3.84
CA MET A 30 -8.48 9.04 3.43
C MET A 30 -8.51 8.77 1.91
N LEU A 31 -9.60 9.15 1.24
CA LEU A 31 -9.73 9.05 -0.22
C LEU A 31 -9.05 10.20 -0.96
N PHE A 32 -8.76 11.31 -0.28
CA PHE A 32 -8.20 12.51 -0.89
C PHE A 32 -6.95 12.24 -1.73
N PRO A 33 -5.92 11.52 -1.21
CA PRO A 33 -4.70 11.23 -1.98
C PRO A 33 -4.92 10.43 -3.28
N LEU A 34 -6.04 9.70 -3.39
CA LEU A 34 -6.36 8.92 -4.60
C LEU A 34 -7.06 9.76 -5.67
N VAL A 35 -7.77 10.82 -5.26
CA VAL A 35 -8.55 11.67 -6.17
C VAL A 35 -7.74 12.89 -6.60
N THR A 36 -6.82 13.35 -5.75
CA THR A 36 -5.96 14.48 -6.08
C THR A 36 -4.90 14.12 -7.12
N PRO A 37 -4.65 14.98 -8.13
CA PRO A 37 -3.49 14.82 -9.00
C PRO A 37 -2.19 14.79 -8.19
N GLU A 38 -1.27 13.91 -8.57
CA GLU A 38 -0.01 13.69 -7.84
C GLU A 38 0.82 14.97 -7.68
N ILE A 39 0.83 15.84 -8.71
CA ILE A 39 1.52 17.14 -8.67
C ILE A 39 0.92 18.05 -7.59
N VAL A 40 -0.40 18.07 -7.47
CA VAL A 40 -1.09 18.86 -6.44
C VAL A 40 -0.71 18.32 -5.06
N MET A 41 -0.62 17.00 -4.91
CA MET A 41 -0.18 16.39 -3.65
C MET A 41 1.28 16.74 -3.33
N GLY A 42 2.18 16.70 -4.30
CA GLY A 42 3.59 17.06 -4.13
C GLY A 42 3.76 18.52 -3.67
N VAL A 43 3.08 19.45 -4.33
CA VAL A 43 3.07 20.88 -3.94
C VAL A 43 2.47 21.06 -2.55
N ALA A 44 1.34 20.41 -2.25
CA ALA A 44 0.70 20.52 -0.94
C ALA A 44 1.59 19.99 0.19
N LEU A 45 2.25 18.84 -0.01
CA LEU A 45 3.20 18.29 0.96
C LEU A 45 4.40 19.23 1.15
N PHE A 46 4.94 19.80 0.07
CA PHE A 46 6.02 20.78 0.16
C PHE A 46 5.62 21.97 1.05
N LEU A 47 4.45 22.57 0.80
CA LEU A 47 3.94 23.67 1.62
C LEU A 47 3.74 23.25 3.08
N VAL A 48 3.21 22.06 3.32
CA VAL A 48 3.03 21.52 4.67
C VAL A 48 4.38 21.36 5.39
N PHE A 49 5.41 20.82 4.74
CA PHE A 49 6.72 20.67 5.36
C PHE A 49 7.42 22.01 5.61
N VAL A 50 7.29 22.96 4.69
CA VAL A 50 7.94 24.27 4.84
C VAL A 50 7.25 25.14 5.89
N TYR A 51 5.91 25.18 5.91
CA TYR A 51 5.17 26.14 6.73
C TYR A 51 4.62 25.56 8.04
N LEU A 52 4.25 24.28 8.08
CA LEU A 52 3.65 23.67 9.27
C LEU A 52 4.63 22.76 10.00
N PHE A 53 5.43 21.99 9.26
CA PHE A 53 6.37 21.01 9.80
C PHE A 53 7.83 21.42 9.59
N GLY A 54 8.15 22.71 9.78
CA GLY A 54 9.50 23.24 9.54
C GLY A 54 10.62 22.61 10.39
N PHE A 55 10.27 21.80 11.39
CA PHE A 55 11.20 20.96 12.14
C PHE A 55 11.66 19.71 11.37
N VAL A 56 10.91 19.29 10.35
CA VAL A 56 11.30 18.24 9.40
C VAL A 56 11.90 18.91 8.17
N GLN A 57 13.21 18.78 8.00
CA GLN A 57 13.87 19.33 6.83
C GLN A 57 13.51 18.54 5.56
N LEU A 58 13.47 19.27 4.44
CA LEU A 58 13.36 18.66 3.11
C LEU A 58 14.54 17.70 2.87
N GLY A 59 14.29 16.66 2.09
CA GLY A 59 15.23 15.55 1.87
C GLY A 59 14.62 14.21 2.27
N THR A 60 15.47 13.23 2.58
CA THR A 60 15.06 11.83 2.76
C THR A 60 13.95 11.63 3.80
N GLN A 61 13.94 12.42 4.88
CA GLN A 61 12.91 12.32 5.92
C GLN A 61 11.55 12.83 5.43
N ALA A 62 11.51 14.02 4.83
CA ALA A 62 10.28 14.56 4.23
C ALA A 62 9.75 13.64 3.13
N GLN A 63 10.63 13.12 2.26
CA GLN A 63 10.29 12.14 1.23
C GLN A 63 9.67 10.87 1.82
N LEU A 64 10.27 10.29 2.87
CA LEU A 64 9.73 9.12 3.55
C LEU A 64 8.30 9.37 4.06
N LEU A 65 8.08 10.49 4.74
CA LEU A 65 6.77 10.86 5.28
C LEU A 65 5.75 11.17 4.17
N GLY A 66 6.18 11.81 3.09
CA GLY A 66 5.37 12.06 1.90
C GLY A 66 4.90 10.75 1.26
N HIS A 67 5.81 9.81 1.04
CA HIS A 67 5.45 8.48 0.52
C HIS A 67 4.51 7.73 1.46
N VAL A 68 4.74 7.76 2.78
CA VAL A 68 3.82 7.14 3.73
C VAL A 68 2.43 7.75 3.63
N THR A 69 2.34 9.08 3.60
CA THR A 69 1.07 9.82 3.54
C THR A 69 0.30 9.54 2.25
N PHE A 70 1.00 9.46 1.12
CA PHE A 70 0.38 9.18 -0.17
C PHE A 70 -0.04 7.70 -0.32
N THR A 71 0.85 6.77 0.06
CA THR A 71 0.62 5.34 -0.18
C THR A 71 -0.33 4.69 0.82
N ILE A 72 -0.53 5.27 2.00
CA ILE A 72 -1.43 4.70 3.03
C ILE A 72 -2.85 4.52 2.50
N SER A 73 -3.34 5.45 1.66
CA SER A 73 -4.68 5.41 1.08
C SER A 73 -4.90 4.20 0.17
N TYR A 74 -3.88 3.83 -0.61
CA TYR A 74 -3.91 2.63 -1.46
C TYR A 74 -3.98 1.35 -0.61
N VAL A 75 -3.15 1.26 0.42
CA VAL A 75 -3.15 0.12 1.36
C VAL A 75 -4.52 -0.05 1.99
N VAL A 76 -5.11 1.05 2.48
CA VAL A 76 -6.40 0.96 3.15
C VAL A 76 -7.51 0.52 2.19
N ILE A 77 -7.55 1.01 0.95
CA ILE A 77 -8.57 0.57 -0.03
C ILE A 77 -8.50 -0.94 -0.26
N ILE A 78 -7.30 -1.46 -0.50
CA ILE A 78 -7.11 -2.89 -0.80
C ILE A 78 -7.51 -3.75 0.42
N VAL A 79 -7.05 -3.36 1.61
CA VAL A 79 -7.35 -4.08 2.85
C VAL A 79 -8.83 -3.98 3.21
N ARG A 80 -9.49 -2.83 2.99
CA ARG A 80 -10.94 -2.67 3.19
C ARG A 80 -11.76 -3.52 2.25
N GLY A 81 -11.36 -3.62 0.98
CA GLY A 81 -11.99 -4.53 0.03
C GLY A 81 -11.95 -5.97 0.52
N ARG A 82 -10.82 -6.41 1.09
CA ARG A 82 -10.70 -7.74 1.69
C ARG A 82 -11.51 -7.89 2.98
N LEU A 83 -11.50 -6.90 3.87
CA LEU A 83 -12.32 -6.89 5.09
C LEU A 83 -13.80 -7.07 4.75
N PHE A 84 -14.29 -6.35 3.74
CA PHE A 84 -15.68 -6.47 3.27
C PHE A 84 -15.99 -7.87 2.74
N ALA A 85 -15.07 -8.47 1.99
CA ALA A 85 -15.25 -9.81 1.44
C ALA A 85 -15.18 -10.93 2.49
N VAL A 86 -14.42 -10.75 3.57
CA VAL A 86 -14.33 -11.73 4.68
C VAL A 86 -15.55 -11.65 5.59
N GLY A 87 -16.13 -10.47 5.78
CA GLY A 87 -17.24 -10.28 6.73
C GLY A 87 -16.80 -10.33 8.19
N ARG A 88 -17.75 -10.17 9.12
CA ARG A 88 -17.51 -10.18 10.57
C ARG A 88 -17.70 -11.55 11.23
N GLU A 89 -18.36 -12.45 10.53
CA GLU A 89 -18.81 -13.76 11.03
C GLU A 89 -17.66 -14.61 11.59
N TYR A 90 -16.48 -14.58 10.93
CA TYR A 90 -15.31 -15.31 11.42
C TYR A 90 -14.75 -14.79 12.74
N GLU A 91 -14.81 -13.47 12.96
CA GLU A 91 -14.39 -12.87 14.23
C GLU A 91 -15.40 -13.16 15.33
N GLU A 92 -16.70 -13.10 15.00
CA GLU A 92 -17.81 -13.42 15.92
C GLU A 92 -17.76 -14.89 16.36
N ALA A 93 -17.60 -15.82 15.43
CA ALA A 93 -17.44 -17.25 15.74
C ALA A 93 -16.23 -17.54 16.63
N ALA A 94 -15.11 -16.82 16.43
CA ALA A 94 -13.94 -16.96 17.31
C ALA A 94 -14.23 -16.46 18.74
N MET A 95 -15.01 -15.37 18.87
CA MET A 95 -15.42 -14.85 20.16
C MET A 95 -16.43 -15.78 20.86
N ASP A 96 -17.32 -16.42 20.11
CA ASP A 96 -18.25 -17.44 20.64
C ASP A 96 -17.51 -18.66 21.19
N LEU A 97 -16.35 -19.00 20.62
CA LEU A 97 -15.43 -20.04 21.12
C LEU A 97 -14.55 -19.58 22.29
N GLY A 98 -14.78 -18.38 22.83
CA GLY A 98 -14.09 -17.85 24.01
C GLY A 98 -12.86 -16.99 23.72
N ALA A 99 -12.59 -16.64 22.45
CA ALA A 99 -11.52 -15.69 22.14
C ALA A 99 -11.94 -14.25 22.51
N SER A 100 -11.02 -13.48 23.07
CA SER A 100 -11.20 -12.02 23.18
C SER A 100 -11.15 -11.36 21.79
N GLN A 101 -11.72 -10.16 21.66
CA GLN A 101 -11.71 -9.40 20.40
C GLN A 101 -10.30 -9.20 19.81
N TRP A 102 -9.29 -9.02 20.67
CA TRP A 102 -7.90 -8.91 20.22
C TRP A 102 -7.34 -10.25 19.72
N GLN A 103 -7.69 -11.36 20.37
CA GLN A 103 -7.31 -12.70 19.91
C GLN A 103 -8.00 -13.04 18.59
N ALA A 104 -9.31 -12.80 18.46
CA ALA A 104 -10.05 -12.99 17.21
C ALA A 104 -9.42 -12.19 16.06
N MET A 105 -9.10 -10.91 16.29
CA MET A 105 -8.44 -10.08 15.30
C MET A 105 -7.05 -10.61 14.91
N ARG A 106 -6.21 -10.98 15.89
CA ARG A 106 -4.83 -11.39 15.63
C ARG A 106 -4.72 -12.80 15.04
N MET A 107 -5.55 -13.72 15.50
CA MET A 107 -5.46 -15.15 15.17
C MET A 107 -6.35 -15.56 14.00
N VAL A 108 -7.42 -14.80 13.72
CA VAL A 108 -8.36 -15.11 12.64
C VAL A 108 -8.31 -14.03 11.56
N LEU A 109 -8.64 -12.78 11.91
CA LEU A 109 -8.75 -11.70 10.93
C LEU A 109 -7.43 -11.42 10.21
N LEU A 110 -6.34 -11.16 10.96
CA LEU A 110 -5.05 -10.80 10.36
C LEU A 110 -4.53 -11.88 9.38
N PRO A 111 -4.52 -13.18 9.72
CA PRO A 111 -4.21 -14.26 8.77
C PRO A 111 -5.05 -14.21 7.50
N MET A 112 -6.37 -13.99 7.61
CA MET A 112 -7.28 -13.89 6.46
C MET A 112 -7.04 -12.64 5.61
N LEU A 113 -6.49 -11.58 6.21
CA LEU A 113 -6.05 -10.36 5.52
C LEU A 113 -4.66 -10.50 4.89
N THR A 114 -3.84 -11.49 5.27
CA THR A 114 -2.45 -11.60 4.78
C THR A 114 -2.30 -11.51 3.26
N PRO A 115 -3.16 -12.12 2.40
CA PRO A 115 -3.00 -11.98 0.96
C PRO A 115 -3.19 -10.53 0.49
N ALA A 116 -4.12 -9.81 1.12
CA ALA A 116 -4.38 -8.39 0.82
C ALA A 116 -3.27 -7.48 1.37
N ILE A 117 -2.70 -7.80 2.54
CA ILE A 117 -1.56 -7.07 3.12
C ILE A 117 -0.35 -7.18 2.20
N TRP A 118 -0.03 -8.39 1.73
CA TRP A 118 1.06 -8.61 0.78
C TRP A 118 0.83 -7.92 -0.56
N ALA A 119 -0.38 -8.01 -1.11
CA ALA A 119 -0.73 -7.30 -2.34
C ALA A 119 -0.59 -5.78 -2.17
N SER A 120 -1.06 -5.24 -1.05
CA SER A 120 -0.94 -3.81 -0.72
C SER A 120 0.51 -3.37 -0.58
N LEU A 121 1.36 -4.18 0.06
CA LEU A 121 2.79 -3.90 0.22
C LEU A 121 3.48 -3.83 -1.13
N MET A 122 3.19 -4.77 -2.03
CA MET A 122 3.73 -4.80 -3.39
C MET A 122 3.27 -3.61 -4.23
N ILE A 123 1.98 -3.27 -4.17
CA ILE A 123 1.43 -2.11 -4.89
C ILE A 123 2.04 -0.81 -4.37
N ALA A 124 2.09 -0.63 -3.05
CA ALA A 124 2.67 0.56 -2.45
C ALA A 124 4.17 0.69 -2.77
N PHE A 125 4.90 -0.43 -2.84
CA PHE A 125 6.29 -0.46 -3.29
C PHE A 125 6.44 -0.11 -4.76
N ALA A 126 5.60 -0.66 -5.63
CA ALA A 126 5.60 -0.35 -7.05
C ALA A 126 5.33 1.14 -7.29
N ILE A 127 4.38 1.74 -6.58
CA ILE A 127 4.09 3.19 -6.65
C ILE A 127 5.26 4.03 -6.10
N SER A 128 5.95 3.55 -5.06
CA SER A 128 7.00 4.33 -4.42
C SER A 128 8.34 4.29 -5.14
N ILE A 129 8.62 3.24 -5.93
CA ILE A 129 9.94 3.05 -6.56
C ILE A 129 10.10 3.91 -7.83
N ASP A 130 9.00 4.20 -8.52
CA ASP A 130 8.97 5.02 -9.75
C ASP A 130 8.50 6.46 -9.50
N ASP A 131 8.03 6.78 -8.30
CA ASP A 131 7.61 8.12 -7.92
C ASP A 131 8.74 9.14 -8.15
N PHE A 132 8.43 10.11 -9.00
CA PHE A 132 9.27 11.27 -9.23
C PHE A 132 8.66 12.55 -8.68
N VAL A 133 7.33 12.64 -8.58
CA VAL A 133 6.63 13.90 -8.30
C VAL A 133 6.82 14.28 -6.83
N ILE A 134 6.40 13.39 -5.92
CA ILE A 134 6.48 13.66 -4.48
C ILE A 134 7.95 13.78 -4.06
N THR A 135 8.81 12.89 -4.59
CA THR A 135 10.24 12.93 -4.29
C THR A 135 10.93 14.20 -4.78
N ALA A 136 10.57 14.72 -5.97
CA ALA A 136 11.13 15.96 -6.49
C ALA A 136 10.70 17.18 -5.66
N PHE A 137 9.42 17.27 -5.28
CA PHE A 137 8.93 18.39 -4.47
C PHE A 137 9.49 18.37 -3.04
N LEU A 138 9.78 17.20 -2.49
CA LEU A 138 10.31 17.04 -1.12
C LEU A 138 11.83 16.89 -1.07
N MET A 139 12.52 17.06 -2.20
CA MET A 139 13.98 17.03 -2.27
C MET A 139 14.57 18.24 -1.52
N GLY A 140 15.57 18.00 -0.67
CA GLY A 140 16.29 19.06 0.03
C GLY A 140 17.52 19.49 -0.76
N ASP A 141 18.39 18.54 -1.05
CA ASP A 141 19.62 18.72 -1.83
C ASP A 141 19.85 17.55 -2.81
N GLN A 142 20.94 17.61 -3.57
CA GLN A 142 21.32 16.58 -4.53
C GLN A 142 21.66 15.23 -3.87
N SER A 143 21.96 15.21 -2.57
CA SER A 143 22.21 13.96 -1.82
C SER A 143 20.91 13.17 -1.61
N SER A 144 19.78 13.87 -1.49
CA SER A 144 18.43 13.30 -1.39
C SER A 144 17.75 13.01 -2.73
N ALA A 145 18.45 13.21 -3.86
CA ALA A 145 17.90 12.95 -5.18
C ALA A 145 17.77 11.44 -5.45
N THR A 146 16.52 10.98 -5.61
CA THR A 146 16.20 9.59 -5.95
C THR A 146 16.57 9.28 -7.41
N ILE A 147 16.60 8.00 -7.75
CA ILE A 147 16.91 7.58 -9.12
C ILE A 147 15.92 8.16 -10.14
N PRO A 148 14.58 8.14 -9.93
CA PRO A 148 13.63 8.77 -10.84
C PRO A 148 13.88 10.27 -11.05
N VAL A 149 14.16 11.01 -9.97
CA VAL A 149 14.46 12.45 -10.04
C VAL A 149 15.73 12.72 -10.85
N LYS A 150 16.78 11.92 -10.64
CA LYS A 150 18.03 12.00 -11.42
C LYS A 150 17.80 11.69 -12.89
N LEU A 151 17.00 10.67 -13.19
CA LEU A 151 16.69 10.29 -14.57
C LEU A 151 15.91 11.40 -15.29
N TYR A 152 14.88 11.96 -14.64
CA TYR A 152 14.06 13.04 -15.20
C TYR A 152 14.86 14.32 -15.46
N SER A 153 15.65 14.76 -14.47
CA SER A 153 16.47 15.97 -14.59
C SER A 153 17.54 15.83 -15.67
N ALA A 154 18.18 14.67 -15.77
CA ALA A 154 19.23 14.44 -16.75
C ALA A 154 18.67 14.25 -18.18
N ALA A 155 17.49 13.65 -18.34
CA ALA A 155 16.79 13.57 -19.63
C ALA A 155 16.46 14.95 -20.22
N ARG A 156 16.26 15.96 -19.36
CA ARG A 156 16.03 17.36 -19.78
C ARG A 156 17.30 18.10 -20.21
N ALA A 157 18.46 17.74 -19.68
CA ALA A 157 19.73 18.42 -19.96
C ALA A 157 20.40 17.92 -21.24
N ALA A 158 20.58 16.59 -21.36
CA ALA A 158 20.96 15.86 -22.59
C ALA A 158 21.04 14.36 -22.22
N PRO A 159 20.25 13.46 -22.85
CA PRO A 159 20.26 12.05 -22.49
C PRO A 159 21.58 11.37 -22.90
N SER A 160 22.35 10.92 -21.92
CA SER A 160 23.57 10.13 -22.13
C SER A 160 23.25 8.64 -22.32
N PRO A 161 24.09 7.86 -23.02
CA PRO A 161 23.91 6.41 -23.14
C PRO A 161 23.81 5.68 -21.79
N ALA A 162 24.52 6.17 -20.77
CA ALA A 162 24.48 5.64 -19.41
C ALA A 162 23.10 5.81 -18.76
N LEU A 163 22.40 6.92 -19.00
CA LEU A 163 21.04 7.15 -18.47
C LEU A 163 20.02 6.23 -19.13
N ASN A 164 20.13 6.02 -20.44
CA ASN A 164 19.25 5.09 -21.17
C ASN A 164 19.43 3.64 -20.68
N ALA A 165 20.67 3.23 -20.38
CA ALA A 165 20.94 1.92 -19.79
C ALA A 165 20.29 1.78 -18.40
N LEU A 166 20.40 2.82 -17.56
CA LEU A 166 19.84 2.82 -16.21
C LEU A 166 18.31 2.80 -16.24
N ALA A 167 17.68 3.58 -17.13
CA ALA A 167 16.23 3.55 -17.35
C ALA A 167 15.75 2.16 -17.80
N SER A 168 16.47 1.53 -18.73
CA SER A 168 16.15 0.18 -19.22
C SER A 168 16.26 -0.87 -18.11
N LEU A 169 17.28 -0.76 -17.25
CA LEU A 169 17.48 -1.68 -16.12
C LEU A 169 16.39 -1.52 -15.05
N LEU A 170 15.99 -0.28 -14.75
CA LEU A 170 14.85 -0.01 -13.87
C LEU A 170 13.55 -0.59 -14.43
N LEU A 171 13.26 -0.36 -15.71
CA LEU A 171 12.09 -0.91 -16.38
C LEU A 171 12.07 -2.44 -16.28
N PHE A 172 13.20 -3.09 -16.58
CA PHE A 172 13.34 -4.53 -16.50
C PHE A 172 13.14 -5.06 -15.07
N ALA A 173 13.71 -4.40 -14.07
CA ALA A 173 13.53 -4.75 -12.66
C ALA A 173 12.07 -4.63 -12.22
N SER A 174 11.37 -3.56 -12.63
CA SER A 174 9.94 -3.38 -12.34
C SER A 174 9.08 -4.45 -13.01
N MET A 175 9.36 -4.80 -14.26
CA MET A 175 8.66 -5.89 -14.96
C MET A 175 8.87 -7.25 -14.26
N LEU A 176 10.10 -7.54 -13.81
CA LEU A 176 10.40 -8.75 -13.03
C LEU A 176 9.62 -8.78 -11.70
N ALA A 177 9.59 -7.66 -10.97
CA ALA A 177 8.88 -7.56 -9.69
C ALA A 177 7.37 -7.80 -9.86
N ILE A 178 6.75 -7.17 -10.86
CA ILE A 178 5.32 -7.35 -11.17
C ILE A 178 5.05 -8.80 -11.60
N THR A 179 5.89 -9.38 -12.45
CA THR A 179 5.74 -10.76 -12.90
C THR A 179 5.82 -11.74 -11.73
N ALA A 180 6.79 -11.56 -10.84
CA ALA A 180 6.93 -12.35 -9.62
C ALA A 180 5.69 -12.22 -8.72
N ALA A 181 5.19 -11.00 -8.51
CA ALA A 181 3.97 -10.76 -7.74
C ALA A 181 2.76 -11.50 -8.32
N ILE A 182 2.55 -11.44 -9.64
CA ILE A 182 1.47 -12.15 -10.33
C ILE A 182 1.60 -13.66 -10.17
N LEU A 183 2.81 -14.21 -10.33
CA LEU A 183 3.06 -15.65 -10.17
C LEU A 183 2.75 -16.13 -8.75
N VAL A 184 3.12 -15.36 -7.74
CA VAL A 184 2.80 -15.65 -6.33
C VAL A 184 1.29 -15.61 -6.11
N MET A 185 0.60 -14.57 -6.59
CA MET A 185 -0.86 -14.44 -6.44
C MET A 185 -1.61 -15.58 -7.14
N ARG A 186 -1.16 -16.01 -8.33
CA ARG A 186 -1.76 -17.16 -9.04
C ARG A 186 -1.60 -18.46 -8.27
N ARG A 187 -0.45 -18.67 -7.61
CA ARG A 187 -0.24 -19.85 -6.75
C ARG A 187 -1.18 -19.84 -5.53
N SER A 188 -1.41 -18.68 -4.91
CA SER A 188 -2.34 -18.56 -3.78
C SER A 188 -3.78 -18.86 -4.18
N ARG A 189 -4.26 -18.34 -5.32
CA ARG A 189 -5.62 -18.64 -5.82
C ARG A 189 -5.83 -20.12 -6.19
N LYS A 190 -4.80 -20.77 -6.76
CA LYS A 190 -4.87 -22.21 -7.07
C LYS A 190 -5.01 -23.06 -5.80
N LYS A 191 -4.43 -22.62 -4.69
CA LYS A 191 -4.52 -23.30 -3.39
C LYS A 191 -5.93 -23.17 -2.77
N GLU A 192 -6.58 -22.01 -2.93
CA GLU A 192 -7.97 -21.80 -2.52
C GLU A 192 -8.96 -22.62 -3.36
N GLY A 193 -8.78 -22.68 -4.69
CA GLY A 193 -9.62 -23.48 -5.58
C GLY A 193 -9.50 -25.00 -5.36
N ALA A 194 -8.31 -25.48 -5.00
CA ALA A 194 -8.10 -26.90 -4.66
C ALA A 194 -8.77 -27.30 -3.34
N SER A 195 -8.85 -26.38 -2.37
CA SER A 195 -9.53 -26.62 -1.10
C SER A 195 -11.05 -26.67 -1.24
N GLY A 196 -11.63 -25.88 -2.14
CA GLY A 196 -13.08 -25.91 -2.42
C GLY A 196 -13.52 -27.21 -3.09
N SER A 197 -12.75 -27.70 -4.06
CA SER A 197 -12.99 -28.98 -4.74
C SER A 197 -12.95 -30.18 -3.78
N ALA A 198 -12.04 -30.19 -2.81
CA ALA A 198 -11.97 -31.27 -1.83
C ALA A 198 -13.19 -31.30 -0.90
N VAL A 199 -13.71 -30.14 -0.50
CA VAL A 199 -14.91 -30.04 0.35
C VAL A 199 -16.16 -30.49 -0.40
N GLU A 200 -16.29 -30.13 -1.70
CA GLU A 200 -17.39 -30.59 -2.54
C GLU A 200 -17.33 -32.10 -2.82
N ASP A 201 -16.14 -32.67 -3.01
CA ASP A 201 -15.98 -34.12 -3.18
C ASP A 201 -16.31 -34.89 -1.89
N PHE A 202 -15.92 -34.39 -0.72
CA PHE A 202 -16.34 -34.98 0.57
C PHE A 202 -17.85 -34.91 0.78
N ALA A 203 -18.49 -33.78 0.48
CA ALA A 203 -19.94 -33.62 0.60
C ALA A 203 -20.74 -34.55 -0.34
N ARG A 204 -20.12 -35.05 -1.42
CA ARG A 204 -20.71 -36.04 -2.33
C ARG A 204 -20.51 -37.49 -1.91
N LEU A 205 -19.59 -37.76 -0.98
CA LEU A 205 -19.29 -39.11 -0.48
C LEU A 205 -20.14 -39.49 0.74
N ASP A 206 -20.75 -38.52 1.41
CA ASP A 206 -21.64 -38.73 2.56
C ASP A 206 -23.14 -38.86 2.16
N LEU A 207 -23.44 -39.06 0.87
CA LEU A 207 -24.77 -39.37 0.29
C LEU A 207 -24.75 -40.74 -0.40
#